data_AF-A0A519TGV7-F1
#
_entry.id   AF-A0A519TGV7-F1
#
_cell.length_a   1.000
_cell.length_b   1.000
_cell.length_c   1.000
_cell.angle_alpha   90.00
_cell.angle_beta   90.00
_cell.angle_gamma   90.00
#
_symmetry.space_group_name_H-M   'P 1'
#
loop_
_entity.id
_entity.type
_entity.pdbx_description
1 polymer ?
#
loop_
_entity_poly.entity_id
_entity_poly.type
_entity_poly.pdbx_seq_one_letter_code
_entity_poly.pdbx_strand_id
1 'polypeptide(L)' 'MTYTEKTILVTGASNGIGLALTQKLLTEGFQVIAVTRSGEVPDLSAENLTVLKGDISNECCRNA' A
#
# COMPACT_ATOMS: atom_id res chain seq x y z
N MET A 1 3.56 18.79 -13.17
CA MET A 1 2.88 17.63 -13.76
C MET A 1 1.68 17.32 -12.90
N THR A 2 0.46 17.48 -13.42
CA THR A 2 -0.78 17.28 -12.66
C THR A 2 -1.31 15.87 -12.95
N TYR A 3 -0.78 14.87 -12.25
CA TYR A 3 -1.48 13.59 -12.14
C TYR A 3 -2.72 13.85 -11.29
N THR A 4 -3.89 13.81 -11.90
CA THR A 4 -5.19 13.84 -11.21
C THR A 4 -5.19 12.77 -10.12
N GLU A 5 -5.08 13.19 -8.85
CA GLU A 5 -5.10 12.42 -7.59
C GLU A 5 -5.26 10.89 -7.74
N LYS A 6 -4.25 10.21 -8.30
CA LYS A 6 -4.31 8.76 -8.48
C LYS A 6 -3.77 8.08 -7.23
N THR A 7 -4.63 7.27 -6.62
CA THR A 7 -4.24 6.40 -5.51
C THR A 7 -3.67 5.09 -6.06
N ILE A 8 -2.48 4.71 -5.59
CA ILE A 8 -1.77 3.50 -6.03
C ILE A 8 -1.96 2.39 -4.99
N LEU A 9 -2.48 1.24 -5.43
CA LEU A 9 -2.62 0.04 -4.59
C LEU A 9 -1.40 -0.86 -4.76
N VAL A 10 -0.68 -1.14 -3.67
CA VAL A 10 0.45 -2.07 -3.67
C VAL A 10 0.11 -3.29 -2.83
N THR A 11 0.08 -4.46 -3.46
CA THR A 11 -0.08 -5.73 -2.76
C THR A 11 1.28 -6.32 -2.36
N GLY A 12 1.32 -7.06 -1.25
CA GLY A 12 2.59 -7.58 -0.73
C GLY A 12 3.54 -6.49 -0.22
N ALA A 13 2.98 -5.37 0.24
CA ALA A 13 3.73 -4.18 0.64
C ALA A 13 4.58 -4.34 1.92
N SER A 14 4.46 -5.47 2.61
CA SER A 14 5.13 -5.68 3.91
C SER A 14 6.63 -5.93 3.82
N ASN A 15 7.16 -6.40 2.67
CA ASN A 15 8.57 -6.79 2.54
C ASN A 15 9.10 -6.68 1.10
N GLY A 16 10.43 -6.73 0.96
CA GLY A 16 11.12 -6.89 -0.33
C GLY A 16 10.76 -5.80 -1.35
N ILE A 17 10.42 -6.23 -2.57
CA ILE A 17 10.11 -5.32 -3.68
C ILE A 17 8.88 -4.46 -3.37
N GLY A 18 7.84 -5.04 -2.76
CA GLY A 18 6.61 -4.31 -2.42
C GLY A 18 6.86 -3.18 -1.43
N LEU A 19 7.71 -3.42 -0.42
CA LEU A 19 8.10 -2.40 0.56
C LEU A 19 8.93 -1.28 -0.10
N ALA A 20 9.97 -1.64 -0.84
CA ALA A 20 10.83 -0.66 -1.52
C ALA A 20 10.06 0.20 -2.53
N LEU A 21 9.12 -0.41 -3.26
CA LEU A 21 8.24 0.29 -4.19
C LEU A 21 7.30 1.25 -3.44
N THR A 22 6.66 0.78 -2.36
CA THR A 22 5.78 1.61 -1.52
C THR A 22 6.53 2.84 -1.01
N GLN A 23 7.74 2.66 -0.48
CA GLN A 23 8.55 3.76 0.01
C GLN A 23 8.94 4.76 -1.09
N LYS A 24 9.30 4.27 -2.28
CA LYS A 24 9.60 5.13 -3.42
C LYS A 24 8.40 5.97 -3.84
N LEU A 25 7.23 5.35 -3.96
CA LEU A 25 6.00 6.03 -4.37
C LEU A 25 5.56 7.09 -3.35
N LEU A 26 5.65 6.78 -2.05
CA LEU A 26 5.37 7.76 -0.99
C LEU A 26 6.32 8.96 -1.06
N THR A 27 7.62 8.71 -1.30
CA THR A 27 8.64 9.75 -1.43
C THR A 27 8.41 10.64 -2.65
N GLU A 28 7.84 10.10 -3.73
CA GLU A 28 7.45 10.86 -4.91
C GLU A 28 6.13 11.64 -4.73
N GLY A 29 5.49 11.52 -3.55
CA GLY A 29 4.28 12.27 -3.19
C GLY A 29 2.98 11.62 -3.64
N PHE A 30 2.99 10.34 -4.04
CA PHE A 30 1.77 9.62 -4.40
C PHE A 30 0.98 9.17 -3.17
N GLN A 31 -0.35 9.13 -3.28
CA GLN A 31 -1.20 8.41 -2.32
C GLN A 31 -1.04 6.90 -2.53
N VAL A 32 -0.67 6.16 -1.48
CA VAL A 32 -0.44 4.72 -1.57
C VAL A 32 -1.33 3.98 -0.58
N ILE A 33 -2.04 2.96 -1.08
CA ILE A 33 -2.72 1.95 -0.28
C ILE A 33 -1.84 0.70 -0.27
N ALA A 34 -1.29 0.35 0.89
CA ALA A 34 -0.47 -0.84 1.10
C ALA A 34 -1.34 -1.99 1.62
N VAL A 35 -1.39 -3.11 0.90
CA VAL A 35 -2.12 -4.31 1.32
C VAL A 35 -1.13 -5.36 1.82
N THR A 36 -1.31 -5.77 3.07
CA THR A 36 -0.49 -6.80 3.71
C THR A 36 -1.36 -7.79 4.48
N ARG A 37 -0.87 -9.01 4.71
CA ARG A 37 -1.62 -10.02 5.49
C ARG A 37 -1.74 -9.64 6.97
N SER A 38 -0.75 -8.91 7.51
CA SER A 38 -0.78 -8.44 8.90
C SER A 38 -1.65 -7.19 9.08
N GLY A 39 -1.82 -6.38 8.04
CA GLY A 39 -2.38 -5.03 8.16
C GLY A 39 -1.35 -4.01 8.65
N GLU A 40 -0.07 -4.37 8.60
CA GLU A 40 1.05 -3.55 9.03
C GLU A 40 2.12 -3.49 7.94
N VAL A 41 2.83 -2.37 7.90
CA VAL A 41 4.06 -2.19 7.11
C VAL A 41 5.14 -1.74 8.09
N PRO A 42 6.17 -2.58 8.38
CA PRO A 42 7.21 -2.24 9.35
C PRO A 42 7.95 -0.95 8.95
N ASP A 43 8.25 -0.12 9.94
CA ASP A 43 9.10 1.08 9.81
C ASP A 43 8.65 2.10 8.75
N LEU A 44 7.37 2.05 8.34
CA LEU A 44 6.80 2.93 7.33
C LEU A 44 5.59 3.68 7.89
N SER A 45 5.74 4.99 8.07
CA SER A 45 4.67 5.91 8.45
C SER A 45 4.76 7.16 7.57
N ALA A 46 3.69 7.46 6.86
CA ALA A 46 3.60 8.64 6.00
C ALA A 46 2.13 9.11 5.95
N GLU A 47 1.92 10.42 5.79
CA GLU A 47 0.56 11.00 5.71
C GLU A 47 -0.21 10.50 4.47
N ASN A 48 0.53 10.16 3.42
CA ASN A 48 0.01 9.64 2.15
C ASN A 48 -0.06 8.11 2.08
N LEU A 49 0.01 7.41 3.22
CA LEU A 49 -0.04 5.96 3.33
C LEU A 49 -1.31 5.49 4.05
N THR A 50 -2.08 4.62 3.39
CA THR A 50 -3.16 3.84 4.01
C THR A 50 -2.76 2.37 4.02
N VAL A 51 -2.83 1.69 5.17
CA VAL A 51 -2.53 0.25 5.27
C VAL A 51 -3.83 -0.53 5.42
N LEU A 52 -4.02 -1.53 4.56
CA LEU A 52 -5.16 -2.44 4.61
C LEU A 52 -4.68 -3.87 4.88
N LYS A 53 -5.38 -4.54 5.79
CA LYS A 53 -5.21 -5.97 6.00
C LYS A 53 -5.94 -6.73 4.89
N GLY A 54 -5.22 -7.55 4.14
CA GLY A 54 -5.81 -8.36 3.08
C GLY A 54 -4.95 -9.54 2.71
N ASP A 55 -5.61 -10.67 2.42
CA ASP A 55 -4.99 -11.85 1.83
C ASP A 55 -5.55 -12.03 0.42
N ILE A 56 -4.70 -11.89 -0.60
CA ILE A 56 -5.08 -11.95 -2.02
C ILE A 56 -5.57 -13.36 -2.39
N SER A 57 -5.12 -14.38 -1.66
CA SER A 57 -5.56 -15.76 -1.87
C SER A 57 -6.95 -16.04 -1.29
N ASN A 58 -7.55 -15.08 -0.58
CA ASN A 58 -8.84 -15.24 0.08
C ASN A 58 -9.85 -14.20 -0.40
N GLU A 59 -10.89 -14.64 -1.08
CA GLU A 59 -11.96 -13.78 -1.58
C GLU A 59 -12.89 -13.21 -0.48
N CYS A 60 -12.67 -13.54 0.80
CA CYS A 60 -13.52 -13.12 1.92
C CYS A 60 -13.73 -11.60 2.01
N CYS A 61 -12.79 -10.78 1.50
CA CYS A 61 -12.91 -9.32 1.51
C CYS A 61 -13.85 -8.74 0.42
N ARG A 62 -14.54 -9.55 -0.38
CA ARG A 62 -15.34 -9.07 -1.53
C ARG A 62 -16.56 -8.21 -1.16
N ASN A 63 -17.01 -8.24 0.09
CA ASN A 63 -18.27 -7.61 0.54
C ASN A 63 -18.11 -6.73 1.80
N ALA A 64 -16.89 -6.26 2.10
CA ALA A 64 -16.67 -5.34 3.22
C ALA A 64 -17.04 -3.89 2.85
#